data_AF-A0A2Z6D230-F1
#
_entry.id   AF-A0A2Z6D230-F1
#
_cell.length_a   1.000
_cell.length_b   1.000
_cell.length_c   1.000
_cell.angle_alpha   90.00
_cell.angle_beta   90.00
_cell.angle_gamma   90.00
#
_symmetry.space_group_name_H-M   'P 1'
#
loop_
_entity.id
_entity.type
_entity.pdbx_description
1 polymer ?
#
loop_
_entity_poly.entity_id
_entity_poly.type
_entity_poly.pdbx_seq_one_letter_code
_entity_poly.pdbx_strand_id
1 'polypeptide(L)'
;MNFQRPFPQELLTKSSRERLNYFHSITVGHLRLRQALDALLMNLQQPTDICVLFVVGPAGVGKTTLRLRAEKLLLEEALISMSHNTCQIPVAGIEAIPAEGGKFNYKDYYLRVLESLDNLSVTLSTKNSNVNFQNHAIGSNTYFASKSSDIVRRALEQTMRHHQLTALMVDEAQHLLMLAGGKQMLHQMNWIKSIANVTGTVHILFGTYDLLNCCHLSGQVSRRSDDIHLPRYCSDSKEDVTEFIRILQTFQTHLPLIEEPPLVEKYEYLLDYSLGCISILKTWLTRALRTALAENAMSLSWQHIQHNEYSKARREQIQQEAKAGEQRWQDEVGTQSRTQMETLAPEDLSQPPVKRGRVGKRQAKRDTVGINLDVS
;
A
#
# COMPACT_ATOMS: atom_id res chain seq x y z
N MET A 1 15.67 -32.06 20.42
CA MET A 1 16.42 -31.01 19.68
C MET A 1 16.31 -29.74 20.50
N ASN A 2 17.42 -29.15 20.95
CA ASN A 2 17.42 -27.87 21.65
C ASN A 2 17.05 -26.77 20.65
N PHE A 3 15.76 -26.46 20.52
CA PHE A 3 15.32 -25.30 19.75
C PHE A 3 15.71 -24.05 20.54
N GLN A 4 16.86 -23.49 20.18
CA GLN A 4 17.31 -22.22 20.73
C GLN A 4 16.30 -21.16 20.29
N ARG A 5 15.56 -20.61 21.26
CA ARG A 5 14.54 -19.58 21.00
C ARG A 5 15.22 -18.35 20.37
N PRO A 6 14.59 -17.66 19.40
CA PRO A 6 15.18 -16.52 18.70
C PRO A 6 15.26 -15.24 19.53
N PHE A 7 14.75 -15.23 20.77
CA PHE A 7 14.88 -14.09 21.69
C PHE A 7 15.95 -14.33 22.76
N PRO A 8 16.60 -13.27 23.27
CA PRO A 8 17.54 -13.39 24.39
C PRO A 8 16.87 -13.99 25.63
N GLN A 9 17.49 -14.98 26.28
CA GLN A 9 16.91 -15.63 27.47
C GLN A 9 16.62 -14.65 28.62
N GLU A 10 17.43 -13.59 28.73
CA GLU A 10 17.21 -12.50 29.69
C GLU A 10 15.84 -11.85 29.55
N LEU A 11 15.22 -11.90 28.36
CA LEU A 11 13.89 -11.34 28.14
C LEU A 11 12.81 -12.02 28.99
N LEU A 12 13.01 -13.28 29.40
CA LEU A 12 12.04 -13.99 30.24
C LEU A 12 11.97 -13.44 31.67
N THR A 13 13.05 -12.83 32.15
CA THR A 13 13.11 -12.21 33.49
C THR A 13 12.75 -10.72 33.48
N LYS A 14 12.57 -10.13 32.29
CA LYS A 14 12.14 -8.75 32.11
C LYS A 14 10.66 -8.55 32.45
N SER A 15 10.28 -7.28 32.60
CA SER A 15 8.90 -6.90 32.89
C SER A 15 7.94 -7.36 31.79
N SER A 16 6.67 -7.58 32.13
CA SER A 16 5.62 -7.92 31.16
C SER A 16 5.52 -6.88 30.03
N ARG A 17 5.79 -5.60 30.33
CA ARG A 17 5.82 -4.52 29.34
C ARG A 17 6.95 -4.69 28.33
N GLU A 18 8.16 -5.01 28.78
CA GLU A 18 9.31 -5.23 27.87
C GLU A 18 9.10 -6.46 26.99
N ARG A 19 8.57 -7.55 27.55
CA ARG A 19 8.21 -8.77 26.81
C ARG A 19 7.15 -8.49 25.74
N LEU A 20 6.09 -7.73 26.08
CA LEU A 20 5.08 -7.31 25.12
C LEU A 20 5.64 -6.41 24.03
N ASN A 21 6.48 -5.44 24.39
CA ASN A 21 7.11 -4.53 23.44
C ASN A 21 8.01 -5.29 22.46
N TYR A 22 8.76 -6.29 22.94
CA TYR A 22 9.54 -7.17 22.09
C TYR A 22 8.66 -7.90 21.07
N PHE A 23 7.61 -8.61 21.53
CA PHE A 23 6.74 -9.35 20.60
C PHE A 23 6.03 -8.40 19.62
N HIS A 24 5.62 -7.22 20.09
CA HIS A 24 5.00 -6.21 19.26
C HIS A 24 5.96 -5.64 18.20
N SER A 25 7.27 -5.59 18.44
CA SER A 25 8.25 -5.10 17.45
C SER A 25 8.62 -6.16 16.40
N ILE A 26 8.34 -7.45 16.65
CA ILE A 26 8.64 -8.52 15.68
C ILE A 26 7.87 -8.32 14.38
N THR A 27 8.61 -8.37 13.28
CA THR A 27 8.08 -8.33 11.93
C THR A 27 8.45 -9.61 11.22
N VAL A 28 7.45 -10.34 10.72
CA VAL A 28 7.66 -11.61 10.01
C VAL A 28 7.60 -11.35 8.51
N GLY A 29 8.71 -11.54 7.83
CA GLY A 29 8.73 -11.56 6.37
C GLY A 29 7.95 -12.77 5.86
N HIS A 30 7.10 -12.57 4.85
CA HIS A 30 6.28 -13.63 4.28
C HIS A 30 6.09 -13.48 2.77
N LEU A 31 5.67 -14.56 2.11
CA LEU A 31 5.63 -14.70 0.66
C LEU A 31 4.90 -13.54 -0.02
N ARG A 32 3.67 -13.22 0.40
CA ARG A 32 2.89 -12.12 -0.20
C ARG A 32 3.55 -10.74 -0.03
N LEU A 33 4.19 -10.50 1.11
CA LEU A 33 4.92 -9.25 1.37
C LEU A 33 6.15 -9.14 0.46
N ARG A 34 6.87 -10.25 0.29
CA ARG A 34 8.04 -10.33 -0.58
C ARG A 34 7.66 -10.13 -2.04
N GLN A 35 6.63 -10.82 -2.52
CA GLN A 35 6.12 -10.66 -3.90
C GLN A 35 5.72 -9.21 -4.19
N ALA A 36 4.97 -8.57 -3.28
CA ALA A 36 4.58 -7.18 -3.43
C ALA A 36 5.77 -6.20 -3.35
N LEU A 37 6.77 -6.50 -2.51
CA LEU A 37 7.99 -5.71 -2.41
C LEU A 37 8.84 -5.81 -3.68
N ASP A 38 9.02 -7.02 -4.20
CA ASP A 38 9.79 -7.27 -5.43
C ASP A 38 9.12 -6.55 -6.61
N ALA A 39 7.79 -6.62 -6.73
CA ALA A 39 7.03 -5.88 -7.74
C ALA A 39 7.17 -4.36 -7.59
N LEU A 40 7.14 -3.85 -6.35
CA LEU A 40 7.30 -2.42 -6.07
C LEU A 40 8.69 -1.92 -6.48
N LEU A 41 9.74 -2.63 -6.08
CA LEU A 41 11.12 -2.24 -6.39
C LEU A 41 11.42 -2.34 -7.89
N MET A 42 10.91 -3.39 -8.55
CA MET A 42 11.04 -3.55 -10.00
C MET A 42 10.44 -2.36 -10.76
N ASN A 43 9.25 -1.90 -10.35
CA ASN A 43 8.60 -0.73 -10.94
C ASN A 43 9.36 0.59 -10.71
N LEU A 44 10.06 0.73 -9.59
CA LEU A 44 10.86 1.92 -9.29
C LEU A 44 12.20 1.96 -10.04
N GLN A 45 12.81 0.81 -10.29
CA GLN A 45 14.13 0.71 -10.92
C GLN A 45 14.09 0.75 -12.46
N GLN A 46 12.96 0.40 -13.07
CA GLN A 46 12.84 0.34 -14.53
C GLN A 46 12.49 1.70 -15.14
N PRO A 47 13.04 2.04 -16.32
CA PRO A 47 12.68 3.27 -17.04
C PRO A 47 11.24 3.14 -17.56
N THR A 48 10.29 3.58 -16.74
CA THR A 48 8.87 3.58 -17.08
C THR A 48 8.32 5.00 -17.08
N ASP A 49 7.17 5.18 -17.75
CA ASP A 49 6.39 6.42 -17.69
C ASP A 49 5.53 6.53 -16.42
N ILE A 50 5.67 5.59 -15.49
CA ILE A 50 4.85 5.48 -14.29
C ILE A 50 5.26 6.58 -13.30
N CYS A 51 4.28 7.34 -12.84
CA CYS A 51 4.49 8.36 -11.82
C CYS A 51 3.63 8.16 -10.57
N VAL A 52 2.70 7.20 -10.59
CA VAL A 52 1.87 6.82 -9.45
C VAL A 52 1.80 5.29 -9.34
N LEU A 53 2.08 4.72 -8.18
CA LEU A 53 1.95 3.29 -7.90
C LEU A 53 0.89 3.10 -6.83
N PHE A 54 -0.07 2.20 -7.05
CA PHE A 54 -1.09 1.86 -6.06
C PHE A 54 -0.72 0.54 -5.39
N VAL A 55 -0.69 0.50 -4.06
CA VAL A 55 -0.50 -0.73 -3.29
C VAL A 55 -1.77 -1.00 -2.51
N VAL A 56 -2.52 -2.00 -2.96
CA VAL A 56 -3.91 -2.24 -2.56
C VAL A 56 -4.04 -3.59 -1.88
N GLY A 57 -4.75 -3.62 -0.75
CA GLY A 57 -5.05 -4.86 -0.04
C GLY A 57 -5.98 -4.63 1.15
N PRO A 58 -6.46 -5.70 1.80
CA PRO A 58 -7.38 -5.57 2.93
C PRO A 58 -6.70 -4.93 4.14
N ALA A 59 -7.50 -4.49 5.10
CA ALA A 59 -6.99 -4.00 6.37
C ALA A 59 -6.22 -5.11 7.11
N GLY A 60 -5.05 -4.77 7.66
CA GLY A 60 -4.25 -5.70 8.45
C GLY A 60 -3.47 -6.77 7.67
N VAL A 61 -3.33 -6.66 6.35
CA VAL A 61 -2.52 -7.59 5.55
C VAL A 61 -1.00 -7.32 5.63
N GLY A 62 -0.59 -6.09 5.98
CA GLY A 62 0.83 -5.72 6.11
C GLY A 62 1.30 -4.57 5.20
N LYS A 63 0.42 -3.72 4.67
CA LYS A 63 0.76 -2.60 3.78
C LYS A 63 1.77 -1.61 4.40
N THR A 64 1.54 -1.16 5.63
CA THR A 64 2.51 -0.30 6.34
C THR A 64 3.86 -0.99 6.54
N THR A 65 3.86 -2.30 6.79
CA THR A 65 5.10 -3.09 6.89
C THR A 65 5.84 -3.14 5.55
N LEU A 66 5.10 -3.28 4.45
CA LEU A 66 5.65 -3.24 3.09
C LEU A 66 6.29 -1.87 2.81
N ARG A 67 5.59 -0.78 3.13
CA ARG A 67 6.07 0.60 2.99
C ARG A 67 7.38 0.81 3.74
N LEU A 68 7.41 0.51 5.04
CA LEU A 68 8.61 0.66 5.87
C LEU A 68 9.78 -0.20 5.39
N ARG A 69 9.50 -1.40 4.87
CA ARG A 69 10.56 -2.28 4.34
C ARG A 69 11.13 -1.75 3.02
N ALA A 70 10.28 -1.26 2.12
CA ALA A 70 10.68 -0.64 0.87
C ALA A 70 11.49 0.64 1.13
N GLU A 71 11.02 1.49 2.04
CA GLU A 71 11.72 2.71 2.48
C GLU A 71 13.13 2.40 2.97
N LYS A 72 13.27 1.39 3.84
CA LYS A 72 14.58 0.94 4.33
C LYS A 72 15.51 0.47 3.20
N LEU A 73 15.01 -0.32 2.25
CA LEU A 73 15.83 -0.85 1.15
C LEU A 73 16.28 0.25 0.19
N LEU A 74 15.40 1.20 -0.14
CA LEU A 74 15.74 2.35 -0.99
C LEU A 74 16.78 3.26 -0.33
N LEU A 75 16.69 3.46 0.99
CA LEU A 75 17.72 4.19 1.74
C LEU A 75 19.05 3.43 1.75
N GLU A 76 19.03 2.10 1.92
CA GLU A 76 20.22 1.24 1.89
C GLU A 76 20.91 1.27 0.50
N GLU A 77 20.14 1.23 -0.58
CA GLU A 77 20.64 1.30 -1.96
C GLU A 77 21.28 2.67 -2.27
N ALA A 78 20.69 3.75 -1.74
CA ALA A 78 21.19 5.11 -1.95
C ALA A 78 22.38 5.50 -1.05
N LEU A 79 22.85 4.63 -0.14
CA LEU A 79 23.92 4.99 0.81
C LEU A 79 25.19 5.52 0.11
N ILE A 80 25.55 4.92 -1.03
CA ILE A 80 26.73 5.34 -1.80
C ILE A 80 26.51 6.72 -2.41
N SER A 81 25.36 6.97 -3.05
CA SER A 81 25.08 8.28 -3.65
C SER A 81 24.93 9.38 -2.60
N MET A 82 24.35 9.05 -1.44
CA MET A 82 24.21 9.96 -0.29
C MET A 82 25.57 10.33 0.33
N SER A 83 26.60 9.48 0.21
CA SER A 83 27.96 9.82 0.64
C SER A 83 28.59 10.93 -0.22
N HIS A 84 28.18 11.03 -1.49
CA HIS A 84 28.63 12.07 -2.42
C HIS A 84 27.73 13.31 -2.39
N ASN A 85 26.43 13.14 -2.09
CA ASN A 85 25.47 14.22 -1.93
C ASN A 85 24.75 14.10 -0.57
N THR A 86 25.26 14.81 0.43
CA THR A 86 24.72 14.78 1.80
C THR A 86 23.29 15.33 1.91
N CYS A 87 22.83 16.08 0.90
CA CYS A 87 21.47 16.58 0.82
C CYS A 87 20.51 15.59 0.18
N GLN A 88 20.95 14.44 -0.33
CA GLN A 88 20.07 13.49 -1.00
C GLN A 88 19.16 12.75 0.01
N ILE A 89 17.86 12.70 -0.29
CA ILE A 89 16.87 11.89 0.41
C ILE A 89 16.09 11.12 -0.66
N PRO A 90 16.40 9.84 -0.89
CA PRO A 90 15.83 9.08 -2.02
C PRO A 90 14.35 8.77 -1.82
N VAL A 91 13.90 8.59 -0.59
CA VAL A 91 12.54 8.20 -0.23
C VAL A 91 12.06 8.94 1.01
N ALA A 92 10.78 9.30 1.03
CA ALA A 92 10.09 9.86 2.19
C ALA A 92 8.69 9.25 2.33
N GLY A 93 8.17 9.22 3.55
CA GLY A 93 6.87 8.66 3.87
C GLY A 93 5.98 9.61 4.67
N ILE A 94 4.68 9.61 4.38
CA ILE A 94 3.65 10.28 5.19
C ILE A 94 2.41 9.39 5.31
N GLU A 95 1.56 9.67 6.29
CA GLU A 95 0.21 9.12 6.40
C GLU A 95 -0.81 10.16 5.90
N ALA A 96 -1.75 9.75 5.06
CA ALA A 96 -2.84 10.62 4.61
C ALA A 96 -3.89 10.77 5.70
N ILE A 97 -4.24 12.01 6.06
CA ILE A 97 -5.21 12.29 7.11
C ILE A 97 -6.61 12.55 6.53
N PRO A 98 -7.67 11.98 7.12
CA PRO A 98 -9.05 12.30 6.74
C PRO A 98 -9.36 13.79 6.87
N ALA A 99 -10.08 14.35 5.91
CA ALA A 99 -10.56 15.72 6.00
C ALA A 99 -11.68 15.88 7.05
N GLU A 100 -11.48 16.72 8.06
CA GLU A 100 -12.49 17.01 9.09
C GLU A 100 -13.76 17.70 8.54
N GLY A 101 -13.62 18.50 7.47
CA GLY A 101 -14.71 19.31 6.90
C GLY A 101 -15.19 18.89 5.51
N GLY A 102 -14.91 17.65 5.08
CA GLY A 102 -15.34 17.12 3.78
C GLY A 102 -14.60 17.64 2.54
N LYS A 103 -13.65 18.55 2.69
CA LYS A 103 -12.72 18.96 1.63
C LYS A 103 -11.29 18.62 2.01
N PHE A 104 -10.60 17.94 1.12
CA PHE A 104 -9.19 17.60 1.29
C PHE A 104 -8.33 18.86 1.45
N ASN A 105 -7.47 18.88 2.48
CA ASN A 105 -6.60 20.01 2.78
C ASN A 105 -5.23 19.83 2.11
N TYR A 106 -5.11 20.32 0.88
CA TYR A 106 -3.86 20.28 0.11
C TYR A 106 -2.68 20.93 0.83
N LYS A 107 -2.92 22.02 1.57
CA LYS A 107 -1.85 22.72 2.30
C LYS A 107 -1.30 21.87 3.44
N ASP A 108 -2.17 21.23 4.23
CA ASP A 108 -1.75 20.31 5.29
C ASP A 108 -0.93 19.14 4.73
N TYR A 109 -1.37 18.57 3.60
CA TYR A 109 -0.59 17.55 2.90
C TYR A 109 0.83 18.03 2.57
N TYR A 110 0.98 19.23 1.98
CA TYR A 110 2.31 19.75 1.64
C TYR A 110 3.19 19.96 2.89
N LEU A 111 2.61 20.49 3.96
CA LEU A 111 3.32 20.73 5.22
C LEU A 111 3.83 19.43 5.84
N ARG A 112 3.02 18.36 5.80
CA ARG A 112 3.44 17.03 6.29
C ARG A 112 4.58 16.43 5.49
N VAL A 113 4.57 16.60 4.16
CA VAL A 113 5.68 16.11 3.34
C VAL A 113 6.96 16.91 3.62
N LEU A 114 6.85 18.24 3.74
CA LEU A 114 7.98 19.09 4.12
C LEU A 114 8.54 18.70 5.49
N GLU A 115 7.68 18.49 6.48
CA GLU A 115 8.08 18.04 7.82
C GLU A 115 8.75 16.66 7.80
N SER A 116 8.24 15.72 6.98
CA SER A 116 8.86 14.40 6.80
C SER A 116 10.28 14.52 6.23
N LEU A 117 10.47 15.36 5.20
CA LEU A 117 11.78 15.61 4.59
C LEU A 117 12.76 16.30 5.55
N ASP A 118 12.29 17.29 6.32
CA ASP A 118 13.10 17.99 7.33
C ASP A 118 13.56 17.02 8.44
N ASN A 119 12.66 16.17 8.93
CA ASN A 119 12.98 15.16 9.95
C ASN A 119 14.00 14.13 9.45
N LEU A 120 13.88 13.69 8.20
CA LEU A 120 14.85 12.79 7.56
C LEU A 120 16.21 13.46 7.39
N SER A 121 16.24 14.71 6.93
CA SER A 121 17.48 15.49 6.79
C SER A 121 18.25 15.60 8.11
N VAL A 122 17.57 15.90 9.21
CA VAL A 122 18.18 15.96 10.56
C VAL A 122 18.68 14.59 11.00
N THR A 123 17.90 13.54 10.78
CA THR A 123 18.25 12.16 11.19
C THR A 123 19.48 11.64 10.42
N LEU A 124 19.59 11.97 9.14
CA LEU A 124 20.73 11.59 8.31
C LEU A 124 21.99 12.38 8.66
N SER A 125 21.83 13.68 8.96
CA SER A 125 22.94 14.54 9.38
C SER A 125 23.53 14.10 10.73
N THR A 126 22.70 13.72 11.70
CA THR A 126 23.14 13.27 13.04
C THR A 126 23.81 11.89 13.02
N LYS A 127 23.49 11.01 12.06
CA LYS A 127 24.20 9.73 11.88
C LYS A 127 25.59 9.90 11.26
N ASN A 128 25.77 10.94 10.45
CA ASN A 128 27.03 11.21 9.74
C ASN A 128 27.94 12.23 10.45
N SER A 129 27.48 12.86 11.52
CA SER A 129 28.27 13.83 12.27
C SER A 129 27.95 13.81 13.78
N ASN A 130 29.00 13.76 14.62
CA ASN A 130 28.92 14.03 16.06
C ASN A 130 28.70 15.54 16.30
N VAL A 131 27.64 16.12 15.73
CA VAL A 131 27.33 17.54 15.90
C VAL A 131 25.85 17.68 16.24
N ASN A 132 25.59 18.22 17.43
CA ASN A 132 24.27 18.51 17.96
C ASN A 132 23.54 19.57 17.11
N PHE A 133 22.85 19.15 16.06
CA PHE A 133 21.90 19.99 15.31
C PHE A 133 20.47 19.76 15.83
N GLN A 134 20.16 20.28 17.02
CA GLN A 134 18.83 20.12 17.63
C GLN A 134 17.80 21.23 17.28
N ASN A 135 18.14 22.26 16.50
CA ASN A 135 17.29 23.47 16.43
C ASN A 135 16.82 23.96 15.03
N HIS A 136 16.85 23.15 13.97
CA HIS A 136 16.38 23.61 12.64
C HIS A 136 15.11 22.96 12.06
N ALA A 137 14.64 21.82 12.59
CA ALA A 137 13.42 21.17 12.09
C ALA A 137 12.12 21.98 12.36
N ILE A 138 12.10 22.82 13.40
CA ILE A 138 10.87 23.49 13.87
C ILE A 138 10.60 24.82 13.12
N GLY A 139 11.60 25.37 12.43
CA GLY A 139 11.52 26.69 11.80
C GLY A 139 10.76 26.74 10.46
N SER A 140 10.78 25.66 9.67
CA SER A 140 10.19 25.65 8.32
C SER A 140 8.66 25.56 8.38
N ASN A 141 8.13 24.63 9.17
CA ASN A 141 6.70 24.33 9.17
C ASN A 141 5.86 25.47 9.77
N THR A 142 6.37 26.10 10.84
CA THR A 142 5.76 27.31 11.44
C THR A 142 5.78 28.51 10.50
N TYR A 143 6.87 28.69 9.73
CA TYR A 143 6.96 29.73 8.71
C TYR A 143 5.94 29.51 7.58
N PHE A 144 5.88 28.30 7.02
CA PHE A 144 4.99 27.97 5.90
C PHE A 144 3.51 27.85 6.30
N ALA A 145 3.21 27.55 7.57
CA ALA A 145 1.84 27.54 8.08
C ALA A 145 1.12 28.87 7.91
N SER A 146 1.84 30.00 7.92
CA SER A 146 1.27 31.34 7.69
C SER A 146 1.08 31.70 6.21
N LYS A 147 1.63 30.91 5.27
CA LYS A 147 1.68 31.24 3.82
C LYS A 147 0.47 30.69 3.06
N SER A 148 0.26 31.17 1.83
CA SER A 148 -0.77 30.63 0.93
C SER A 148 -0.42 29.21 0.47
N SER A 149 -1.43 28.40 0.11
CA SER A 149 -1.23 27.01 -0.33
C SER A 149 -0.29 26.90 -1.53
N ASP A 150 -0.35 27.85 -2.48
CA ASP A 150 0.53 27.87 -3.65
C ASP A 150 2.00 28.10 -3.31
N ILE A 151 2.29 28.95 -2.32
CA ILE A 151 3.67 29.18 -1.83
C ILE A 151 4.20 27.89 -1.21
N VAL A 152 3.41 27.23 -0.37
CA VAL A 152 3.79 25.96 0.27
C VAL A 152 3.99 24.86 -0.78
N ARG A 153 3.13 24.81 -1.81
CA ARG A 153 3.29 23.89 -2.93
C ARG A 153 4.61 24.09 -3.68
N ARG A 154 4.95 25.33 -4.02
CA ARG A 154 6.23 25.64 -4.70
C ARG A 154 7.43 25.27 -3.84
N ALA A 155 7.35 25.54 -2.53
CA ALA A 155 8.37 25.13 -1.58
C ALA A 155 8.54 23.61 -1.56
N LEU A 156 7.44 22.86 -1.46
CA LEU A 156 7.46 21.40 -1.58
C LEU A 156 8.13 20.91 -2.87
N GLU A 157 7.70 21.42 -4.02
CA GLU A 157 8.25 21.02 -5.32
C GLU A 157 9.74 21.33 -5.44
N GLN A 158 10.21 22.45 -4.86
CA GLN A 158 11.62 22.81 -4.82
C GLN A 158 12.41 21.91 -3.87
N THR A 159 11.88 21.65 -2.68
CA THR A 159 12.50 20.79 -1.66
C THR A 159 12.62 19.35 -2.14
N MET A 160 11.59 18.79 -2.77
CA MET A 160 11.64 17.43 -3.35
C MET A 160 12.72 17.31 -4.42
N ARG A 161 12.86 18.31 -5.30
CA ARG A 161 13.93 18.32 -6.32
C ARG A 161 15.31 18.51 -5.72
N HIS A 162 15.45 19.40 -4.73
CA HIS A 162 16.71 19.66 -4.05
C HIS A 162 17.26 18.38 -3.39
N HIS A 163 16.38 17.61 -2.74
CA HIS A 163 16.72 16.33 -2.14
C HIS A 163 16.82 15.17 -3.13
N GLN A 164 16.54 15.40 -4.42
CA GLN A 164 16.50 14.37 -5.46
C GLN A 164 15.58 13.19 -5.07
N LEU A 165 14.40 13.52 -4.56
CA LEU A 165 13.44 12.53 -4.07
C LEU A 165 12.93 11.66 -5.21
N THR A 166 13.21 10.36 -5.14
CA THR A 166 12.82 9.38 -6.15
C THR A 166 11.43 8.81 -5.88
N ALA A 167 11.08 8.59 -4.61
CA ALA A 167 9.80 8.03 -4.21
C ALA A 167 9.18 8.78 -3.01
N LEU A 168 7.90 9.13 -3.12
CA LEU A 168 7.08 9.60 -2.01
C LEU A 168 6.02 8.55 -1.68
N MET A 169 6.10 7.98 -0.49
CA MET A 169 5.16 6.97 -0.01
C MET A 169 4.05 7.62 0.84
N VAL A 170 2.79 7.31 0.53
CA VAL A 170 1.62 7.80 1.26
C VAL A 170 0.84 6.60 1.80
N ASP A 171 0.82 6.45 3.12
CA ASP A 171 0.02 5.44 3.82
C ASP A 171 -1.43 5.90 4.02
N GLU A 172 -2.34 4.95 4.18
CA GLU A 172 -3.79 5.20 4.31
C GLU A 172 -4.36 6.14 3.22
N ALA A 173 -3.84 6.01 1.99
CA ALA A 173 -4.11 6.92 0.88
C ALA A 173 -5.58 6.96 0.45
N GLN A 174 -6.42 6.00 0.87
CA GLN A 174 -7.87 6.12 0.68
C GLN A 174 -8.45 7.37 1.36
N HIS A 175 -7.79 7.92 2.40
CA HIS A 175 -8.18 9.18 3.02
C HIS A 175 -8.01 10.40 2.10
N LEU A 176 -7.15 10.33 1.08
CA LEU A 176 -7.11 11.34 0.02
C LEU A 176 -8.40 11.38 -0.80
N LEU A 177 -9.13 10.27 -0.81
CA LEU A 177 -10.30 10.01 -1.66
C LEU A 177 -11.61 10.05 -0.88
N MET A 178 -11.56 9.91 0.44
CA MET A 178 -12.75 9.94 1.28
C MET A 178 -13.54 11.23 1.04
N LEU A 179 -14.83 11.07 0.75
CA LEU A 179 -15.83 12.14 0.51
C LEU A 179 -15.79 12.77 -0.89
N ALA A 180 -14.98 12.23 -1.82
CA ALA A 180 -14.94 12.69 -3.20
C ALA A 180 -15.98 11.97 -4.09
N GLY A 181 -16.88 12.73 -4.74
CA GLY A 181 -17.55 12.22 -5.94
C GLY A 181 -16.54 11.98 -7.07
N GLY A 182 -16.85 11.17 -8.09
CA GLY A 182 -15.88 10.78 -9.14
C GLY A 182 -15.12 11.94 -9.80
N LYS A 183 -15.75 13.12 -9.94
CA LYS A 183 -15.08 14.35 -10.44
C LYS A 183 -13.96 14.84 -9.51
N GLN A 184 -14.18 14.78 -8.20
CA GLN A 184 -13.21 15.22 -7.21
C GLN A 184 -12.05 14.20 -7.09
N MET A 185 -12.34 12.90 -7.22
CA MET A 185 -11.31 11.86 -7.31
C MET A 185 -10.39 12.08 -8.50
N LEU A 186 -10.96 12.38 -9.67
CA LEU A 186 -10.17 12.71 -10.86
C LEU A 186 -9.32 13.97 -10.65
N HIS A 187 -9.86 14.99 -9.98
CA HIS A 187 -9.10 16.19 -9.63
C HIS A 187 -7.93 15.87 -8.71
N GLN A 188 -8.13 15.03 -7.69
CA GLN A 188 -7.08 14.60 -6.76
C GLN A 188 -5.99 13.80 -7.49
N MET A 189 -6.37 12.89 -8.41
CA MET A 189 -5.37 12.15 -9.20
C MET A 189 -4.58 13.07 -10.14
N ASN A 190 -5.24 14.02 -10.81
CA ASN A 190 -4.55 15.00 -11.64
C ASN A 190 -3.61 15.90 -10.81
N TRP A 191 -4.01 16.23 -9.58
CA TRP A 191 -3.17 16.97 -8.65
C TRP A 191 -1.92 16.18 -8.24
N ILE A 192 -2.04 14.91 -7.81
CA ILE A 192 -0.90 14.05 -7.46
C ILE A 192 0.07 13.93 -8.64
N LYS A 193 -0.45 13.63 -9.83
CA LYS A 193 0.38 13.54 -11.04
C LYS A 193 1.08 14.84 -11.39
N SER A 194 0.41 15.97 -11.17
CA SER A 194 1.00 17.27 -11.44
C SER A 194 2.25 17.45 -10.57
N ILE A 195 2.21 17.07 -9.30
CA ILE A 195 3.39 17.09 -8.43
C ILE A 195 4.43 16.09 -8.94
N ALA A 196 4.03 14.83 -9.17
CA ALA A 196 4.92 13.77 -9.63
C ALA A 196 5.69 14.15 -10.90
N ASN A 197 5.01 14.72 -11.89
CA ASN A 197 5.62 15.17 -13.15
C ASN A 197 6.56 16.36 -12.96
N VAL A 198 6.18 17.30 -12.09
CA VAL A 198 6.93 18.53 -11.84
C VAL A 198 8.20 18.24 -11.05
N THR A 199 8.18 17.28 -10.13
CA THR A 199 9.33 16.90 -9.29
C THR A 199 10.14 15.74 -9.86
N GLY A 200 9.57 14.92 -10.75
CA GLY A 200 10.18 13.69 -11.22
C GLY A 200 10.14 12.56 -10.18
N THR A 201 9.23 12.64 -9.21
CA THR A 201 9.11 11.71 -8.08
C THR A 201 7.97 10.72 -8.34
N VAL A 202 8.18 9.43 -8.06
CA VAL A 202 7.11 8.43 -8.09
C VAL A 202 6.30 8.49 -6.79
N HIS A 203 4.98 8.62 -6.88
CA HIS A 203 4.09 8.63 -5.71
C HIS A 203 3.52 7.23 -5.48
N ILE A 204 3.81 6.61 -4.34
CA ILE A 204 3.34 5.27 -3.98
C ILE A 204 2.22 5.41 -2.96
N LEU A 205 1.00 5.00 -3.32
CA LEU A 205 -0.21 5.15 -2.53
C LEU A 205 -0.60 3.79 -1.93
N PHE A 206 -0.43 3.62 -0.62
CA PHE A 206 -0.82 2.43 0.11
C PHE A 206 -2.23 2.62 0.67
N GLY A 207 -3.14 1.68 0.44
CA GLY A 207 -4.49 1.82 0.97
C GLY A 207 -5.37 0.59 0.83
N THR A 208 -6.63 0.75 1.21
CA THR A 208 -7.69 -0.25 1.04
C THR A 208 -8.10 -0.38 -0.43
N TYR A 209 -8.97 -1.34 -0.71
CA TYR A 209 -9.59 -1.51 -2.04
C TYR A 209 -10.39 -0.29 -2.52
N ASP A 210 -10.61 0.71 -1.66
CA ASP A 210 -11.19 1.99 -2.07
C ASP A 210 -10.30 2.74 -3.08
N LEU A 211 -9.00 2.46 -3.11
CA LEU A 211 -8.08 3.01 -4.11
C LEU A 211 -8.38 2.51 -5.54
N LEU A 212 -9.05 1.36 -5.70
CA LEU A 212 -9.42 0.83 -7.02
C LEU A 212 -10.33 1.78 -7.79
N ASN A 213 -11.13 2.57 -7.07
CA ASN A 213 -11.96 3.61 -7.66
C ASN A 213 -11.15 4.67 -8.45
N CYS A 214 -9.83 4.76 -8.24
CA CYS A 214 -8.95 5.71 -8.91
C CYS A 214 -8.20 5.14 -10.12
N CYS A 215 -7.93 3.85 -10.12
CA CYS A 215 -7.02 3.19 -11.07
C CYS A 215 -7.52 3.35 -12.52
N HIS A 216 -8.84 3.46 -12.71
CA HIS A 216 -9.51 3.54 -14.02
C HIS A 216 -10.28 4.85 -14.29
N LEU A 217 -10.06 5.92 -13.52
CA LEU A 217 -10.82 7.18 -13.68
C LEU A 217 -10.61 7.87 -15.04
N SER A 218 -9.45 7.67 -15.68
CA SER A 218 -9.21 8.11 -17.06
C SER A 218 -8.04 7.36 -17.68
N GLY A 219 -8.02 7.23 -19.02
CA GLY A 219 -6.88 6.64 -19.73
C GLY A 219 -5.56 7.36 -19.50
N GLN A 220 -5.60 8.67 -19.18
CA GLN A 220 -4.41 9.45 -18.81
C GLN A 220 -3.89 9.12 -17.41
N VAL A 221 -4.74 8.62 -16.49
CA VAL A 221 -4.32 8.08 -15.18
C VAL A 221 -3.75 6.69 -15.37
N SER A 222 -4.53 5.81 -15.98
CA SER A 222 -4.14 4.42 -16.16
C SER A 222 -2.80 4.25 -16.91
N ARG A 223 -2.47 5.08 -17.92
CA ARG A 223 -1.19 4.95 -18.65
C ARG A 223 0.06 5.19 -17.79
N ARG A 224 -0.03 6.01 -16.73
CA ARG A 224 1.12 6.40 -15.88
C ARG A 224 0.97 5.87 -14.46
N SER A 225 0.13 4.84 -14.30
CA SER A 225 -0.14 4.19 -13.04
C SER A 225 0.02 2.68 -13.18
N ASP A 226 0.44 2.05 -12.11
CA ASP A 226 0.46 0.59 -12.00
C ASP A 226 0.01 0.16 -10.60
N ASP A 227 -0.53 -1.06 -10.52
CA ASP A 227 -1.27 -1.55 -9.36
C ASP A 227 -0.61 -2.82 -8.80
N ILE A 228 -0.33 -2.81 -7.50
CA ILE A 228 0.28 -3.91 -6.77
C ILE A 228 -0.71 -4.43 -5.73
N HIS A 229 -1.09 -5.71 -5.85
CA HIS A 229 -1.97 -6.36 -4.91
C HIS A 229 -1.20 -7.01 -3.76
N LEU A 230 -1.66 -6.75 -2.54
CA LEU A 230 -1.24 -7.48 -1.35
C LEU A 230 -2.44 -8.26 -0.79
N PRO A 231 -2.67 -9.51 -1.25
CA PRO A 231 -3.81 -10.32 -0.82
C PRO A 231 -3.58 -10.96 0.56
N ARG A 232 -4.67 -11.36 1.20
CA ARG A 232 -4.64 -12.20 2.41
C ARG A 232 -4.41 -13.68 2.06
N TYR A 233 -4.02 -14.49 3.04
CA TYR A 233 -3.87 -15.94 2.87
C TYR A 233 -5.22 -16.65 2.87
N CYS A 234 -5.43 -17.59 1.96
CA CYS A 234 -6.67 -18.37 1.85
C CYS A 234 -6.50 -19.82 2.33
N SER A 235 -7.52 -20.36 2.99
CA SER A 235 -7.58 -21.79 3.37
C SER A 235 -7.61 -22.73 2.17
N ASP A 236 -8.12 -22.26 1.03
CA ASP A 236 -8.33 -23.09 -0.15
C ASP A 236 -7.06 -23.29 -0.98
N SER A 237 -6.00 -22.51 -0.70
CA SER A 237 -4.70 -22.61 -1.37
C SER A 237 -3.70 -23.36 -0.49
N LYS A 238 -3.18 -24.48 -0.99
CA LYS A 238 -2.15 -25.27 -0.28
C LYS A 238 -0.86 -24.47 -0.03
N GLU A 239 -0.49 -23.60 -0.98
CA GLU A 239 0.67 -22.72 -0.84
C GLU A 239 0.45 -21.72 0.30
N ASP A 240 -0.73 -21.09 0.34
CA ASP A 240 -1.08 -20.13 1.38
C ASP A 240 -1.11 -20.79 2.76
N VAL A 241 -1.70 -21.97 2.89
CA VAL A 241 -1.73 -22.73 4.14
C VAL A 241 -0.31 -23.07 4.62
N THR A 242 0.54 -23.54 3.71
CA THR A 242 1.93 -23.89 4.04
C THR A 242 2.70 -22.67 4.54
N GLU A 243 2.56 -21.55 3.83
CA GLU A 243 3.21 -20.30 4.21
C GLU A 243 2.65 -19.74 5.53
N PHE A 244 1.34 -19.84 5.75
CA PHE A 244 0.71 -19.41 7.00
C PHE A 244 1.19 -20.23 8.20
N ILE A 245 1.35 -21.54 8.05
CA ILE A 245 1.95 -22.40 9.08
C ILE A 245 3.38 -21.95 9.42
N ARG A 246 4.20 -21.62 8.42
CA ARG A 246 5.56 -21.09 8.63
C ARG A 246 5.54 -19.76 9.40
N ILE A 247 4.60 -18.87 9.08
CA ILE A 247 4.42 -17.60 9.79
C ILE A 247 4.02 -17.86 11.25
N LEU A 248 3.10 -18.79 11.49
CA LEU A 248 2.70 -19.19 12.84
C LEU A 248 3.86 -19.77 13.64
N GLN A 249 4.67 -20.65 13.06
CA GLN A 249 5.89 -21.16 13.68
C GLN A 249 6.85 -20.03 14.07
N THR A 250 6.97 -19.02 13.20
CA THR A 250 7.80 -17.85 13.50
C THR A 250 7.24 -17.07 14.69
N PHE A 251 5.94 -16.76 14.73
CA PHE A 251 5.36 -16.10 15.90
C PHE A 251 5.47 -16.95 17.17
N GLN A 252 5.22 -18.25 17.08
CA GLN A 252 5.32 -19.21 18.16
C GLN A 252 6.71 -19.22 18.81
N THR A 253 7.76 -19.24 18.00
CA THR A 253 9.15 -19.22 18.46
C THR A 253 9.53 -17.87 19.08
N HIS A 254 8.96 -16.77 18.59
CA HIS A 254 9.19 -15.43 19.11
C HIS A 254 8.35 -15.05 20.34
N LEU A 255 7.36 -15.85 20.76
CA LEU A 255 6.57 -15.55 21.96
C LEU A 255 7.48 -15.59 23.21
N PRO A 256 7.66 -14.49 23.94
CA PRO A 256 8.57 -14.45 25.07
C PRO A 256 7.90 -15.06 26.29
N LEU A 257 7.70 -16.37 26.28
CA LEU A 257 7.14 -17.22 27.32
C LEU A 257 8.14 -18.34 27.63
N ILE A 258 8.05 -18.91 28.82
CA ILE A 258 9.02 -19.93 29.28
C ILE A 258 8.85 -21.21 28.47
N GLU A 259 7.59 -21.58 28.20
CA GLU A 259 7.23 -22.70 27.37
C GLU A 259 6.70 -22.21 26.02
N GLU A 260 7.09 -22.93 24.95
CA GLU A 260 6.61 -22.68 23.60
C GLU A 260 5.16 -23.17 23.44
N PRO A 261 4.21 -22.33 23.02
CA PRO A 261 2.83 -22.77 22.82
C PRO A 261 2.67 -23.53 21.50
N PRO A 262 1.84 -24.57 21.41
CA PRO A 262 1.66 -25.35 20.18
C PRO A 262 0.66 -24.69 19.20
N LEU A 263 0.95 -23.47 18.72
CA LEU A 263 0.05 -22.71 17.83
C LEU A 263 -0.21 -23.41 16.50
N VAL A 264 0.79 -24.11 15.97
CA VAL A 264 0.71 -24.79 14.66
C VAL A 264 -0.39 -25.85 14.63
N GLU A 265 -0.64 -26.53 15.75
CA GLU A 265 -1.68 -27.57 15.82
C GLU A 265 -3.09 -27.01 15.59
N LYS A 266 -3.28 -25.70 15.75
CA LYS A 266 -4.54 -24.99 15.58
C LYS A 266 -4.50 -23.99 14.41
N TYR A 267 -3.64 -24.23 13.42
CA TYR A 267 -3.45 -23.30 12.30
C TYR A 267 -4.75 -22.97 11.57
N GLU A 268 -5.67 -23.92 11.39
CA GLU A 268 -6.96 -23.71 10.70
C GLU A 268 -7.80 -22.65 11.41
N TYR A 269 -7.89 -22.73 12.74
CA TYR A 269 -8.62 -21.76 13.55
C TYR A 269 -7.95 -20.38 13.48
N LEU A 270 -6.63 -20.35 13.59
CA LEU A 270 -5.87 -19.10 13.55
C LEU A 270 -5.96 -18.45 12.16
N LEU A 271 -5.98 -19.23 11.09
CA LEU A 271 -6.15 -18.77 9.71
C LEU A 271 -7.54 -18.17 9.51
N ASP A 272 -8.58 -18.90 9.88
CA ASP A 272 -9.97 -18.45 9.73
C ASP A 272 -10.27 -17.20 10.56
N TYR A 273 -9.85 -17.16 11.83
CA TYR A 273 -10.17 -16.06 12.73
C TYR A 273 -9.30 -14.82 12.54
N SER A 274 -8.11 -14.98 11.94
CA SER A 274 -7.31 -13.85 11.45
C SER A 274 -7.70 -13.40 10.04
N LEU A 275 -8.62 -14.13 9.38
CA LEU A 275 -9.05 -13.89 8.00
C LEU A 275 -7.91 -14.00 6.98
N GLY A 276 -6.79 -14.66 7.33
CA GLY A 276 -5.57 -14.70 6.53
C GLY A 276 -4.73 -13.42 6.58
N CYS A 277 -5.08 -12.45 7.44
CA CYS A 277 -4.37 -11.19 7.59
C CYS A 277 -3.33 -11.28 8.72
N ILE A 278 -2.05 -11.13 8.37
CA ILE A 278 -0.93 -11.35 9.30
C ILE A 278 -0.89 -10.30 10.43
N SER A 279 -1.25 -9.04 10.17
CA SER A 279 -1.30 -8.03 11.24
C SER A 279 -2.48 -8.25 12.19
N ILE A 280 -3.61 -8.81 11.71
CA ILE A 280 -4.74 -9.22 12.57
C ILE A 280 -4.29 -10.35 13.49
N LEU A 281 -3.64 -11.38 12.93
CA LEU A 281 -3.05 -12.48 13.69
C LEU A 281 -2.05 -11.96 14.75
N LYS A 282 -1.09 -11.12 14.36
CA LYS A 282 -0.10 -10.55 15.28
C LYS A 282 -0.75 -9.77 16.42
N THR A 283 -1.74 -8.93 16.11
CA THR A 283 -2.46 -8.14 17.12
C THR A 283 -3.23 -9.06 18.08
N TRP A 284 -3.88 -10.09 17.56
CA TRP A 284 -4.56 -11.10 18.36
C TRP A 284 -3.59 -11.86 19.29
N LEU A 285 -2.48 -12.37 18.77
CA LEU A 285 -1.46 -13.05 19.58
C LEU A 285 -0.85 -12.11 20.63
N THR A 286 -0.66 -10.82 20.31
CA THR A 286 -0.18 -9.82 21.28
C THR A 286 -1.19 -9.62 22.41
N ARG A 287 -2.50 -9.58 22.11
CA ARG A 287 -3.55 -9.49 23.12
C ARG A 287 -3.60 -10.75 24.00
N ALA A 288 -3.48 -11.93 23.40
CA ALA A 288 -3.43 -13.20 24.11
C ALA A 288 -2.20 -13.30 25.02
N LEU A 289 -1.02 -12.89 24.53
CA LEU A 289 0.21 -12.80 25.32
C LEU A 289 0.05 -11.86 26.51
N ARG A 290 -0.60 -10.71 26.33
CA ARG A 290 -0.87 -9.77 27.43
C ARG A 290 -1.71 -10.40 28.53
N THR A 291 -2.74 -11.16 28.19
CA THR A 291 -3.55 -11.90 29.17
C THR A 291 -2.71 -12.96 29.87
N ALA A 292 -1.96 -13.77 29.13
CA ALA A 292 -1.08 -14.80 29.69
C ALA A 292 -0.04 -14.23 30.67
N LEU A 293 0.57 -13.09 30.34
CA LEU A 293 1.52 -12.41 31.21
C LEU A 293 0.88 -11.81 32.46
N ALA A 294 -0.37 -11.33 32.38
CA ALA A 294 -1.11 -10.84 33.54
C ALA A 294 -1.45 -11.97 34.52
N GLU A 295 -1.64 -13.19 34.01
CA GLU A 295 -1.91 -14.40 34.79
C GLU A 295 -0.62 -15.13 35.23
N ASN A 296 0.56 -14.59 34.92
CA ASN A 296 1.87 -15.24 35.12
C ASN A 296 1.96 -16.65 34.50
N ALA A 297 1.26 -16.88 33.39
CA ALA A 297 1.27 -18.16 32.70
C ALA A 297 2.64 -18.45 32.06
N MET A 298 3.04 -19.72 32.13
CA MET A 298 4.31 -20.20 31.57
C MET A 298 4.27 -20.32 30.04
N SER A 299 3.07 -20.56 29.49
CA SER A 299 2.79 -20.74 28.06
C SER A 299 1.48 -20.04 27.66
N LEU A 300 1.25 -19.93 26.35
CA LEU A 300 0.01 -19.41 25.80
C LEU A 300 -1.02 -20.55 25.67
N SER A 301 -1.93 -20.62 26.64
CA SER A 301 -3.02 -21.59 26.61
C SER A 301 -4.05 -21.30 25.49
N TRP A 302 -4.82 -22.33 25.15
CA TRP A 302 -5.94 -22.18 24.21
C TRP A 302 -7.02 -21.20 24.70
N GLN A 303 -7.25 -21.15 26.01
CA GLN A 303 -8.21 -20.21 26.61
C GLN A 303 -7.78 -18.76 26.39
N HIS A 304 -6.48 -18.45 26.47
CA HIS A 304 -5.98 -17.10 26.18
C HIS A 304 -6.23 -16.71 24.72
N ILE A 305 -6.06 -17.64 23.78
CA ILE A 305 -6.32 -17.44 22.35
C ILE A 305 -7.79 -17.13 22.12
N GLN A 306 -8.69 -18.01 22.56
CA GLN A 306 -10.14 -17.85 22.36
C GLN A 306 -10.68 -16.58 23.03
N HIS A 307 -10.25 -16.28 24.25
CA HIS A 307 -10.73 -15.09 24.97
C HIS A 307 -10.34 -13.78 24.28
N ASN A 308 -9.22 -13.76 23.55
CA ASN A 308 -8.70 -12.55 22.92
C ASN A 308 -9.02 -12.41 21.44
N GLU A 309 -9.82 -13.31 20.88
CA GLU A 309 -10.19 -13.25 19.47
C GLU A 309 -11.00 -11.99 19.13
N TYR A 310 -11.08 -11.69 17.84
CA TYR A 310 -11.95 -10.62 17.36
C TYR A 310 -13.40 -11.09 17.41
N SER A 311 -14.30 -10.21 17.86
CA SER A 311 -15.74 -10.51 17.91
C SER A 311 -16.25 -10.93 16.53
N LYS A 312 -17.22 -11.84 16.52
CA LYS A 312 -17.83 -12.36 15.29
C LYS A 312 -18.27 -11.23 14.35
N ALA A 313 -19.00 -10.23 14.85
CA ALA A 313 -19.45 -9.09 14.05
C ALA A 313 -18.30 -8.32 13.40
N ARG A 314 -17.18 -8.13 14.11
CA ARG A 314 -16.00 -7.44 13.56
C ARG A 314 -15.29 -8.28 12.51
N ARG A 315 -15.18 -9.60 12.71
CA ARG A 315 -14.61 -10.51 11.71
C ARG A 315 -15.46 -10.57 10.45
N GLU A 316 -16.79 -10.63 10.60
CA GLU A 316 -17.73 -10.63 9.47
C GLU A 316 -17.60 -9.35 8.64
N GLN A 317 -17.53 -8.18 9.29
CA GLN A 317 -17.33 -6.91 8.59
C GLN A 317 -16.02 -6.89 7.80
N ILE A 318 -14.88 -7.19 8.44
CA ILE A 318 -13.57 -7.20 7.76
C ILE A 318 -13.56 -8.23 6.62
N GLN A 319 -14.19 -9.39 6.81
CA GLN A 319 -14.28 -10.42 5.79
C GLN A 319 -15.11 -9.97 4.58
N GLN A 320 -16.24 -9.30 4.81
CA GLN A 320 -17.07 -8.75 3.73
C GLN A 320 -16.32 -7.70 2.92
N GLU A 321 -15.66 -6.75 3.60
CA GLU A 321 -14.84 -5.72 2.96
C GLU A 321 -13.69 -6.35 2.14
N ALA A 322 -12.98 -7.34 2.70
CA ALA A 322 -11.90 -8.03 2.01
C ALA A 322 -12.40 -8.80 0.79
N LYS A 323 -13.46 -9.60 0.92
CA LYS A 323 -14.03 -10.39 -0.19
C LYS A 323 -14.55 -9.49 -1.32
N ALA A 324 -15.27 -8.42 -0.98
CA ALA A 324 -15.77 -7.48 -1.97
C ALA A 324 -14.63 -6.79 -2.74
N GLY A 325 -13.58 -6.37 -2.03
CA GLY A 325 -12.42 -5.76 -2.65
C GLY A 325 -11.57 -6.73 -3.49
N GLU A 326 -11.40 -7.97 -3.04
CA GLU A 326 -10.73 -9.03 -3.79
C GLU A 326 -11.47 -9.38 -5.08
N GLN A 327 -12.80 -9.46 -5.03
CA GLN A 327 -13.62 -9.68 -6.22
C GLN A 327 -13.46 -8.53 -7.22
N ARG A 328 -13.54 -7.28 -6.74
CA ARG A 328 -13.31 -6.10 -7.59
C ARG A 328 -11.92 -6.10 -8.22
N TRP A 329 -10.88 -6.44 -7.47
CA TRP A 329 -9.53 -6.58 -8.00
C TRP A 329 -9.47 -7.60 -9.14
N GLN A 330 -10.12 -8.76 -8.98
CA GLN A 330 -10.17 -9.80 -10.01
C GLN A 330 -10.90 -9.33 -11.27
N ASP A 331 -12.01 -8.60 -11.11
CA ASP A 331 -12.80 -8.10 -12.22
C ASP A 331 -12.06 -6.99 -13.00
N GLU A 332 -11.47 -6.02 -12.28
CA GLU A 332 -10.83 -4.83 -12.85
C GLU A 332 -9.42 -5.13 -13.40
N VAL A 333 -8.61 -5.90 -12.68
CA VAL A 333 -7.19 -6.16 -13.01
C VAL A 333 -6.96 -7.59 -13.52
N GLY A 334 -7.66 -8.58 -12.95
CA GLY A 334 -7.49 -10.00 -13.26
C GLY A 334 -7.91 -10.41 -14.68
N THR A 335 -8.83 -9.67 -15.31
CA THR A 335 -9.30 -9.96 -16.67
C THR A 335 -8.22 -9.70 -17.73
N GLN A 336 -7.20 -8.87 -17.47
CA GLN A 336 -6.11 -8.63 -18.42
C GLN A 336 -5.05 -9.76 -18.44
N SER A 337 -4.89 -10.50 -17.33
CA SER A 337 -3.88 -11.57 -17.22
C SER A 337 -4.32 -12.90 -17.87
N ARG A 338 -5.64 -13.18 -17.95
CA ARG A 338 -6.14 -14.39 -18.61
C ARG A 338 -6.02 -14.33 -20.13
N THR A 339 -6.29 -13.18 -20.74
CA THR A 339 -6.30 -13.02 -22.21
C THR A 339 -4.89 -13.10 -22.84
N GLN A 340 -3.82 -12.87 -22.07
CA GLN A 340 -2.44 -13.00 -22.56
C GLN A 340 -1.86 -14.43 -22.45
N MET A 341 -2.45 -15.32 -21.62
CA MET A 341 -2.00 -16.72 -21.54
C MET A 341 -2.77 -17.67 -22.47
N GLU A 342 -4.01 -17.34 -22.85
CA GLU A 342 -4.84 -18.19 -23.73
C GLU A 342 -4.61 -17.95 -25.23
N THR A 343 -3.81 -16.96 -25.63
CA THR A 343 -3.55 -16.65 -27.06
C THR A 343 -2.30 -17.31 -27.67
N LEU A 344 -1.67 -18.26 -26.96
CA LEU A 344 -0.51 -19.02 -27.46
C LEU A 344 -0.82 -20.49 -27.80
N ALA A 345 -2.09 -20.86 -27.99
CA ALA A 345 -2.46 -22.11 -28.63
C ALA A 345 -2.76 -21.85 -30.13
N PRO A 346 -2.19 -22.62 -31.08
CA PRO A 346 -2.49 -22.46 -32.49
C PRO A 346 -3.83 -23.12 -32.77
N GLU A 347 -4.91 -22.34 -32.85
CA GLU A 347 -6.19 -22.82 -33.36
C GLU A 347 -6.33 -22.54 -34.87
N ASP A 348 -6.76 -23.59 -35.54
CA ASP A 348 -6.84 -23.77 -36.97
C ASP A 348 -7.64 -22.70 -37.72
N LEU A 349 -7.16 -22.39 -38.92
CA LEU A 349 -7.83 -21.58 -39.92
C LEU A 349 -9.14 -22.24 -40.38
N SER A 350 -10.26 -21.87 -39.76
CA SER A 350 -11.60 -22.08 -40.35
C SER A 350 -12.23 -20.73 -40.69
N GLN A 351 -12.37 -20.48 -42.00
CA GLN A 351 -12.95 -19.27 -42.57
C GLN A 351 -14.46 -19.15 -42.29
N PRO A 352 -15.01 -17.94 -42.03
CA PRO A 352 -16.45 -17.74 -41.96
C PRO A 352 -17.10 -17.66 -43.37
N PRO A 353 -18.39 -18.00 -43.51
CA PRO A 353 -19.05 -18.08 -44.81
C PRO A 353 -19.36 -16.68 -45.37
N VAL A 354 -18.99 -16.47 -46.63
CA VAL A 354 -19.24 -15.26 -47.42
C VAL A 354 -20.72 -15.14 -47.78
N LYS A 355 -21.42 -14.12 -47.26
CA LYS A 355 -22.74 -13.70 -47.78
C LYS A 355 -22.56 -12.72 -48.94
N ARG A 356 -22.88 -13.16 -50.16
CA ARG A 356 -22.91 -12.34 -51.38
C ARG A 356 -24.14 -11.41 -51.39
N GLY A 357 -23.93 -10.10 -51.23
CA GLY A 357 -24.94 -9.07 -51.49
C GLY A 357 -24.96 -8.69 -52.98
N ARG A 358 -26.13 -8.78 -53.63
CA ARG A 358 -26.36 -8.41 -55.03
C ARG A 358 -26.37 -6.89 -55.23
N VAL A 359 -25.69 -6.45 -56.29
CA VAL A 359 -25.57 -5.06 -56.74
C VAL A 359 -26.81 -4.61 -57.53
N GLY A 360 -27.27 -3.38 -57.27
CA GLY A 360 -27.97 -2.52 -58.25
C GLY A 360 -29.49 -2.68 -58.44
N LYS A 361 -30.26 -1.69 -57.95
CA LYS A 361 -31.43 -1.12 -58.64
C LYS A 361 -31.73 0.28 -58.08
N ARG A 362 -31.53 1.32 -58.91
CA ARG A 362 -31.95 2.71 -58.67
C ARG A 362 -33.46 2.84 -58.89
N GLN A 363 -34.11 3.69 -58.10
CA GLN A 363 -35.41 4.30 -58.42
C GLN A 363 -35.26 5.80 -58.15
N ALA A 364 -35.47 6.62 -59.19
CA ALA A 364 -35.37 8.07 -59.15
C ALA A 364 -36.77 8.68 -58.97
N LYS A 365 -36.89 9.72 -58.13
CA LYS A 365 -37.95 10.73 -58.29
C LYS A 365 -37.35 12.14 -58.16
N ARG A 366 -37.58 12.86 -59.25
CA ARG A 366 -37.18 14.21 -59.69
C ARG A 366 -37.31 15.36 -58.68
N ASP A 367 -36.48 16.37 -58.94
CA ASP A 367 -36.43 17.72 -58.36
C ASP A 367 -37.68 18.59 -58.60
N THR A 368 -37.82 19.63 -57.79
CA THR A 368 -38.33 20.95 -58.24
C THR A 368 -37.34 22.05 -57.87
N VAL A 369 -36.92 22.79 -58.89
CA VAL A 369 -35.92 23.86 -58.88
C VAL A 369 -36.58 25.20 -58.59
N GLY A 370 -35.96 25.98 -57.69
CA GLY A 370 -35.82 27.46 -57.69
C GLY A 370 -37.08 28.35 -57.67
N ILE A 371 -37.09 29.32 -56.74
CA ILE A 371 -37.33 30.76 -56.99
C ILE A 371 -36.70 31.52 -55.81
N ASN A 372 -35.76 32.41 -56.13
CA ASN A 372 -35.27 33.49 -55.28
C ASN A 372 -36.39 34.50 -55.01
N LEU A 373 -36.34 35.22 -53.89
CA LEU A 373 -36.41 36.69 -53.91
C LEU A 373 -35.99 37.30 -52.57
N ASP A 374 -35.21 38.35 -52.72
CA ASP A 374 -34.54 39.23 -51.76
C ASP A 374 -35.48 40.14 -50.94
N VAL A 375 -34.93 40.61 -49.81
CA VAL A 375 -35.03 41.97 -49.20
C VAL A 375 -36.42 42.53 -48.86
N SER A 376 -36.71 42.68 -47.56
CA SER A 376 -36.70 43.98 -46.83
C SER A 376 -36.73 43.76 -45.32
#